data_AF-A0AB39SMF2-F1
#
_entry.id   AF-A0AB39SMF2-F1
#
_cell.length_a   1.000
_cell.length_b   1.000
_cell.length_c   1.000
_cell.angle_alpha   90.00
_cell.angle_beta   90.00
_cell.angle_gamma   90.00
#
_symmetry.space_group_name_H-M   'P 1'
#
loop_
_entity.id
_entity.type
_entity.pdbx_description
1 polymer ?
#
loop_
_entity_poly.entity_id
_entity_poly.type
_entity_poly.pdbx_seq_one_letter_code
_entity_poly.pdbx_strand_id
1 'polypeptide(L)'
;MNVEIAPVVERRLGALPASAEFLRRLDVVGIIDELCPVREVAHLTHGQVIEVLVANRLSAPAPLVRVGDWARDWAVEEVFGIEADLLNDDRIGRALDAIAPELEHIVGTVGASAIAEFGIDVSRLHWDMTSISLHGAYERPEEGFPQVKYGHPKDRRADLKQIQAGIAAHLADLATARKVIAELAPTGDGGELDPPAQATAYQAIVNAFNQHPDQAFRVRELHELLGMPTDDPVMNVTRSRLGRLTRQGFLTQPGRGRYQKRT
;
A
#
# COMPACT_ATOMS: atom_id res chain seq x y z
N MET A 1 32.39 12.00 -39.98
CA MET A 1 31.45 11.19 -39.18
C MET A 1 30.82 12.13 -38.17
N ASN A 2 29.60 12.61 -38.42
CA ASN A 2 28.88 13.45 -37.46
C ASN A 2 28.30 12.51 -36.40
N VAL A 3 28.70 12.71 -35.14
CA VAL A 3 28.08 12.04 -34.00
C VAL A 3 26.91 12.91 -33.56
N GLU A 4 25.68 12.47 -33.82
CA GLU A 4 24.50 13.04 -33.20
C GLU A 4 24.46 12.60 -31.74
N ILE A 5 24.60 13.56 -30.83
CA ILE A 5 24.35 13.32 -29.41
C ILE A 5 22.85 13.45 -29.20
N ALA A 6 22.14 12.32 -29.20
CA ALA A 6 20.75 12.29 -28.75
C ALA A 6 20.71 12.52 -27.23
N PRO A 7 19.92 13.48 -26.72
CA PRO A 7 19.73 13.63 -25.29
C PRO A 7 19.04 12.37 -24.75
N VAL A 8 19.72 11.68 -23.83
CA VAL A 8 19.13 10.55 -23.10
C VAL A 8 18.43 11.11 -21.87
N VAL A 9 17.12 10.93 -21.78
CA VAL A 9 16.34 11.25 -20.59
C VAL A 9 16.08 9.94 -19.84
N GLU A 10 16.54 9.86 -18.60
CA GLU A 10 16.29 8.72 -17.72
C GLU A 10 15.12 9.05 -16.79
N ARG A 11 14.09 8.20 -16.77
CA ARG A 11 12.92 8.32 -15.89
C ARG A 11 12.73 7.04 -15.10
N ARG A 12 12.21 7.15 -13.87
CA ARG A 12 11.89 5.99 -13.03
C ARG A 12 10.50 5.43 -13.37
N LEU A 13 10.44 4.19 -13.84
CA LEU A 13 9.18 3.49 -14.11
C LEU A 13 8.52 2.95 -12.82
N GLY A 14 9.30 2.23 -12.00
CA GLY A 14 8.85 1.62 -10.75
C GLY A 14 7.51 0.88 -10.87
N ALA A 15 6.57 1.14 -9.96
CA ALA A 15 5.26 0.49 -9.94
C ALA A 15 4.19 1.21 -10.78
N LEU A 16 4.54 2.30 -11.50
CA LEU A 16 3.55 3.13 -12.20
C LEU A 16 2.70 2.36 -13.20
N PRO A 17 3.23 1.46 -14.05
CA PRO A 17 2.39 0.72 -14.99
C PRO A 17 1.37 -0.18 -14.30
N ALA A 18 1.76 -0.81 -13.18
CA ALA A 18 0.83 -1.61 -12.39
C ALA A 18 -0.25 -0.72 -11.77
N SER A 19 0.14 0.42 -11.17
CA SER A 19 -0.82 1.38 -10.61
C SER A 19 -1.81 1.88 -11.67
N ALA A 20 -1.33 2.31 -12.83
CA ALA A 20 -2.16 2.78 -13.93
C ALA A 20 -3.16 1.72 -14.39
N GLU A 21 -2.72 0.46 -14.53
CA GLU A 21 -3.61 -0.61 -14.96
C GLU A 21 -4.71 -0.92 -13.92
N PHE A 22 -4.37 -0.93 -12.62
CA PHE A 22 -5.39 -1.08 -11.57
C PHE A 22 -6.37 0.10 -11.55
N LEU A 23 -5.88 1.34 -11.68
CA LEU A 23 -6.72 2.54 -11.67
C LEU A 23 -7.65 2.58 -12.88
N ARG A 24 -7.18 2.13 -14.05
CA ARG A 24 -7.96 1.96 -15.27
C ARG A 24 -9.04 0.89 -15.13
N ARG A 25 -8.71 -0.29 -14.61
CA ARG A 25 -9.69 -1.39 -14.39
C ARG A 25 -10.75 -1.03 -13.36
N LEU A 26 -10.40 -0.16 -12.41
CA LEU A 26 -11.32 0.37 -11.40
C LEU A 26 -12.10 1.60 -11.87
N ASP A 27 -11.82 2.09 -13.09
CA ASP A 27 -12.40 3.31 -13.67
C ASP A 27 -12.35 4.54 -12.74
N VAL A 28 -11.23 4.71 -12.03
CA VAL A 28 -11.11 5.79 -11.03
C VAL A 28 -11.29 7.16 -11.67
N VAL A 29 -10.74 7.36 -12.88
CA VAL A 29 -10.87 8.63 -13.61
C VAL A 29 -12.32 8.89 -13.99
N GLY A 30 -13.01 7.91 -14.60
CA GLY A 30 -14.41 8.06 -15.01
C GLY A 30 -15.34 8.34 -13.84
N ILE A 31 -15.22 7.59 -12.74
CA ILE A 31 -16.02 7.77 -11.51
C ILE A 31 -15.85 9.18 -10.96
N ILE A 32 -14.61 9.68 -10.88
CA ILE A 32 -14.35 11.01 -10.34
C ILE A 32 -14.86 12.09 -11.29
N ASP A 33 -14.65 11.94 -12.60
CA ASP A 33 -15.04 12.96 -13.57
C ASP A 33 -16.56 13.06 -13.76
N GLU A 34 -17.29 11.96 -13.54
CA GLU A 34 -18.76 11.97 -13.48
C GLU A 34 -19.28 12.79 -12.29
N LEU A 35 -18.69 12.60 -11.11
CA LEU A 35 -19.13 13.27 -9.87
C LEU A 35 -18.59 14.71 -9.76
N CYS A 36 -17.38 14.95 -10.26
CA CYS A 36 -16.62 16.18 -10.07
C CYS A 36 -16.15 16.76 -11.42
N PRO A 37 -17.07 17.12 -12.34
CA PRO A 37 -16.69 17.56 -13.68
C PRO A 37 -15.86 18.84 -13.65
N VAL A 38 -14.93 18.94 -14.60
CA VAL A 38 -14.16 20.17 -14.86
C VAL A 38 -14.80 20.97 -15.99
N ARG A 39 -14.41 22.25 -16.11
CA ARG A 39 -14.74 23.05 -17.29
C ARG A 39 -13.96 22.52 -18.50
N GLU A 40 -14.54 22.61 -19.69
CA GLU A 40 -13.93 22.15 -20.95
C GLU A 40 -12.56 22.78 -21.26
N VAL A 41 -12.25 23.94 -20.66
CA VAL A 41 -10.96 24.63 -20.82
C VAL A 41 -9.83 24.05 -19.96
N ALA A 42 -10.11 23.10 -19.07
CA ALA A 42 -9.11 22.52 -18.19
C ALA A 42 -8.20 21.54 -18.96
N HIS A 43 -6.88 21.68 -18.79
CA HIS A 43 -5.90 20.77 -19.42
C HIS A 43 -5.96 19.34 -18.88
N LEU A 44 -6.37 19.17 -17.63
CA LEU A 44 -6.54 17.88 -16.97
C LEU A 44 -7.89 17.85 -16.27
N THR A 45 -8.54 16.69 -16.21
CA THR A 45 -9.73 16.46 -15.40
C THR A 45 -9.38 16.29 -13.92
N HIS A 46 -10.38 16.19 -13.03
CA HIS A 46 -10.09 15.92 -11.62
C HIS A 46 -9.67 14.46 -11.43
N GLY A 47 -10.31 13.53 -12.14
CA GLY A 47 -9.96 12.12 -12.14
C GLY A 47 -8.51 11.88 -12.51
N GLN A 48 -8.02 12.51 -13.59
CA GLN A 48 -6.61 12.42 -14.01
C GLN A 48 -5.63 12.92 -12.95
N VAL A 49 -5.93 14.04 -12.28
CA VAL A 49 -5.08 14.58 -11.21
C VAL A 49 -5.05 13.62 -10.02
N ILE A 50 -6.21 13.08 -9.62
CA ILE A 50 -6.30 12.14 -8.49
C ILE A 50 -5.62 10.81 -8.82
N GLU A 51 -5.73 10.31 -10.04
CA GLU A 51 -5.05 9.10 -10.52
C GLU A 51 -3.52 9.21 -10.30
N VAL A 52 -2.93 10.33 -10.72
CA VAL A 52 -1.50 10.59 -10.51
C VAL A 52 -1.14 10.73 -9.03
N LEU A 53 -2.01 11.32 -8.20
CA LEU A 53 -1.76 11.40 -6.76
C LEU A 53 -1.81 10.05 -6.07
N VAL A 54 -2.69 9.15 -6.50
CA VAL A 54 -2.70 7.76 -6.01
C VAL A 54 -1.38 7.08 -6.42
N ALA A 55 -0.95 7.24 -7.67
CA ALA A 55 0.33 6.69 -8.13
C ALA A 55 1.54 7.26 -7.35
N ASN A 56 1.53 8.57 -7.03
CA ASN A 56 2.54 9.19 -6.16
C ASN A 56 2.56 8.53 -4.77
N ARG A 57 1.39 8.33 -4.16
CA ARG A 57 1.28 7.73 -2.83
C ARG A 57 1.70 6.26 -2.79
N LEU A 58 1.48 5.51 -3.86
CA LEU A 58 1.85 4.10 -3.98
C LEU A 58 3.32 3.87 -4.38
N SER A 59 4.02 4.90 -4.82
CA SER A 59 5.41 4.81 -5.29
C SER A 59 6.39 5.47 -4.32
N ALA A 60 6.74 6.74 -4.55
CA ALA A 60 7.61 7.54 -3.71
C ALA A 60 6.87 8.82 -3.29
N PRO A 61 6.10 8.76 -2.18
CA PRO A 61 5.23 9.85 -1.78
C PRO A 61 5.96 11.19 -1.66
N ALA A 62 5.46 12.21 -2.33
CA ALA A 62 5.97 13.57 -2.27
C ALA A 62 4.95 14.49 -1.59
N PRO A 63 5.38 15.56 -0.89
CA PRO A 63 4.49 16.64 -0.49
C PRO A 63 3.82 17.26 -1.72
N LEU A 64 2.61 17.83 -1.56
CA LEU A 64 1.81 18.42 -2.66
C LEU A 64 2.63 19.37 -3.55
N VAL A 65 3.38 20.29 -2.92
CA VAL A 65 4.24 21.27 -3.61
C VAL A 65 5.39 20.66 -4.43
N ARG A 66 5.65 19.35 -4.28
CA ARG A 66 6.71 18.61 -4.97
C ARG A 66 6.20 17.49 -5.87
N VAL A 67 4.89 17.39 -6.09
CA VAL A 67 4.33 16.35 -6.97
C VAL A 67 4.79 16.56 -8.41
N GLY A 68 4.84 17.79 -8.91
CA GLY A 68 5.42 18.09 -10.23
C GLY A 68 6.89 17.68 -10.35
N ASP A 69 7.71 17.89 -9.30
CA ASP A 69 9.11 17.43 -9.29
C ASP A 69 9.19 15.90 -9.35
N TRP A 70 8.39 15.22 -8.54
CA TRP A 70 8.31 13.77 -8.56
C TRP A 70 7.85 13.26 -9.94
N ALA A 71 6.87 13.91 -10.55
CA ALA A 71 6.38 13.53 -11.88
C ALA A 71 7.43 13.76 -12.97
N ARG A 72 8.33 14.74 -12.81
CA ARG A 72 9.51 14.88 -13.67
C ARG A 72 10.49 13.74 -13.46
N ASP A 73 10.78 13.33 -12.23
CA ASP A 73 11.79 12.27 -12.00
C ASP A 73 11.29 10.86 -12.36
N TRP A 74 9.98 10.70 -12.53
CA TRP A 74 9.30 9.44 -12.80
C TRP A 74 8.68 9.42 -14.20
N ALA A 75 8.38 8.24 -14.72
CA ALA A 75 7.80 8.06 -16.05
C ALA A 75 6.28 8.38 -16.07
N VAL A 76 5.87 9.50 -15.49
CA VAL A 76 4.44 9.86 -15.34
C VAL A 76 3.84 10.24 -16.69
N GLU A 77 4.58 11.00 -17.50
CA GLU A 77 4.14 11.40 -18.83
C GLU A 77 3.97 10.17 -19.74
N GLU A 78 4.91 9.23 -19.68
CA GLU A 78 4.90 8.03 -20.50
C GLU A 78 3.80 7.04 -20.08
N VAL A 79 3.45 6.97 -18.80
CA VAL A 79 2.47 6.02 -18.27
C VAL A 79 1.05 6.60 -18.28
N PHE A 80 0.88 7.86 -17.91
CA PHE A 80 -0.43 8.50 -17.74
C PHE A 80 -0.76 9.51 -18.84
N GLY A 81 0.19 9.87 -19.72
CA GLY A 81 0.00 10.90 -20.73
C GLY A 81 -0.09 12.31 -20.15
N ILE A 82 0.44 12.54 -18.94
CA ILE A 82 0.31 13.79 -18.21
C ILE A 82 1.67 14.42 -18.02
N GLU A 83 1.86 15.60 -18.62
CA GLU A 83 3.06 16.42 -18.45
C GLU A 83 3.19 16.89 -16.99
N ALA A 84 4.40 16.79 -16.45
CA ALA A 84 4.66 17.12 -15.05
C ALA A 84 4.36 18.57 -14.68
N ASP A 85 4.46 19.50 -15.63
CA ASP A 85 4.21 20.93 -15.41
C ASP A 85 2.72 21.26 -15.22
N LEU A 86 1.82 20.34 -15.60
CA LEU A 86 0.38 20.45 -15.33
C LEU A 86 0.02 20.05 -13.89
N LEU A 87 0.96 19.49 -13.12
CA LEU A 87 0.76 18.96 -11.76
C LEU A 87 1.29 19.91 -10.67
N ASN A 88 1.01 21.21 -10.81
CA ASN A 88 1.27 22.17 -9.73
C ASN A 88 0.31 21.98 -8.55
N ASP A 89 0.73 22.45 -7.39
CA ASP A 89 0.00 22.36 -6.12
C ASP A 89 -1.36 23.05 -6.16
N ASP A 90 -1.48 24.18 -6.86
CA ASP A 90 -2.77 24.84 -7.06
C ASP A 90 -3.78 23.96 -7.84
N ARG A 91 -3.32 23.28 -8.91
CA ARG A 91 -4.17 22.37 -9.68
C ARG A 91 -4.59 21.17 -8.85
N ILE A 92 -3.65 20.61 -8.09
CA ILE A 92 -3.89 19.49 -7.18
C ILE A 92 -4.85 19.90 -6.06
N GLY A 93 -4.62 21.05 -5.43
CA GLY A 93 -5.49 21.58 -4.37
C GLY A 93 -6.93 21.72 -4.84
N ARG A 94 -7.15 22.30 -6.03
CA ARG A 94 -8.49 22.38 -6.64
C ARG A 94 -9.13 21.02 -6.87
N ALA A 95 -8.36 20.01 -7.27
CA ALA A 95 -8.90 18.65 -7.44
C ALA A 95 -9.30 18.04 -6.10
N LEU A 96 -8.48 18.21 -5.06
CA LEU A 96 -8.77 17.74 -3.71
C LEU A 96 -10.00 18.43 -3.12
N ASP A 97 -10.11 19.76 -3.27
CA ASP A 97 -11.28 20.53 -2.84
C ASP A 97 -12.55 20.10 -3.58
N ALA A 98 -12.45 19.76 -4.88
CA ALA A 98 -13.58 19.31 -5.67
C ALA A 98 -14.08 17.92 -5.25
N ILE A 99 -13.19 16.98 -4.95
CA ILE A 99 -13.59 15.62 -4.53
C ILE A 99 -14.00 15.52 -3.06
N ALA A 100 -13.61 16.48 -2.21
CA ALA A 100 -13.82 16.40 -0.77
C ALA A 100 -15.31 16.18 -0.38
N PRO A 101 -16.30 16.86 -0.99
CA PRO A 101 -17.72 16.61 -0.71
C PRO A 101 -18.23 15.25 -1.20
N GLU A 102 -17.61 14.69 -2.25
CA GLU A 102 -18.04 13.45 -2.91
C GLU A 102 -17.22 12.22 -2.48
N LEU A 103 -16.31 12.38 -1.52
CA LEU A 103 -15.30 11.37 -1.19
C LEU A 103 -15.90 10.03 -0.76
N GLU A 104 -16.99 10.04 0.02
CA GLU A 104 -17.67 8.81 0.43
C GLU A 104 -18.27 8.05 -0.75
N HIS A 105 -18.87 8.77 -1.71
CA HIS A 105 -19.41 8.18 -2.93
C HIS A 105 -18.29 7.63 -3.83
N ILE A 106 -17.21 8.39 -4.03
CA ILE A 106 -16.06 7.95 -4.83
C ILE A 106 -15.47 6.66 -4.24
N VAL A 107 -15.19 6.64 -2.93
CA VAL A 107 -14.62 5.47 -2.25
C VAL A 107 -15.58 4.27 -2.30
N GLY A 108 -16.87 4.50 -2.09
CA GLY A 108 -17.89 3.45 -2.18
C GLY A 108 -17.97 2.83 -3.58
N THR A 109 -18.01 3.65 -4.63
CA THR A 109 -18.10 3.20 -6.02
C THR A 109 -16.83 2.49 -6.45
N VAL A 110 -15.65 3.04 -6.17
CA VAL A 110 -14.37 2.38 -6.47
C VAL A 110 -14.26 1.04 -5.72
N GLY A 111 -14.71 0.98 -4.47
CA GLY A 111 -14.75 -0.25 -3.68
C GLY A 111 -15.68 -1.31 -4.29
N ALA A 112 -16.88 -0.91 -4.72
CA ALA A 112 -17.82 -1.79 -5.41
C ALA A 112 -17.25 -2.30 -6.76
N SER A 113 -16.62 -1.42 -7.54
CA SER A 113 -15.91 -1.79 -8.77
C SER A 113 -14.81 -2.81 -8.48
N ALA A 114 -14.02 -2.64 -7.41
CA ALA A 114 -12.99 -3.58 -7.03
C ALA A 114 -13.56 -4.97 -6.68
N ILE A 115 -14.68 -5.01 -5.95
CA ILE A 115 -15.35 -6.27 -5.61
C ILE A 115 -15.81 -7.00 -6.87
N ALA A 116 -16.45 -6.29 -7.80
CA ALA A 116 -16.96 -6.86 -9.04
C ALA A 116 -15.82 -7.31 -9.97
N GLU A 117 -14.83 -6.44 -10.20
CA GLU A 117 -13.73 -6.65 -11.14
C GLU A 117 -12.78 -7.77 -10.69
N PHE A 118 -12.54 -7.89 -9.38
CA PHE A 118 -11.57 -8.83 -8.83
C PHE A 118 -12.18 -10.01 -8.07
N GLY A 119 -13.51 -10.08 -7.97
CA GLY A 119 -14.22 -11.16 -7.27
C GLY A 119 -13.89 -11.20 -5.77
N ILE A 120 -13.79 -10.04 -5.12
CA ILE A 120 -13.41 -9.95 -3.69
C ILE A 120 -14.57 -10.47 -2.83
N ASP A 121 -14.32 -11.52 -2.04
CA ASP A 121 -15.30 -12.02 -1.08
C ASP A 121 -15.42 -11.08 0.13
N VAL A 122 -16.59 -10.47 0.28
CA VAL A 122 -16.92 -9.54 1.38
C VAL A 122 -17.75 -10.18 2.49
N SER A 123 -17.89 -11.51 2.50
CA SER A 123 -18.64 -12.24 3.54
C SER A 123 -18.03 -12.09 4.95
N ARG A 124 -16.73 -11.76 5.04
CA ARG A 124 -16.01 -11.51 6.30
C ARG A 124 -15.11 -10.29 6.19
N LEU A 125 -15.50 -9.20 6.84
CA LEU A 125 -14.70 -7.98 6.94
C LEU A 125 -13.92 -7.96 8.26
N HIS A 126 -12.62 -7.71 8.19
CA HIS A 126 -11.81 -7.47 9.39
C HIS A 126 -11.61 -5.97 9.56
N TRP A 127 -12.04 -5.46 10.71
CA TRP A 127 -11.78 -4.07 11.08
C TRP A 127 -10.45 -3.97 11.80
N ASP A 128 -9.47 -3.31 11.19
CA ASP A 128 -8.29 -2.88 11.92
C ASP A 128 -8.49 -1.45 12.42
N MET A 129 -8.64 -1.32 13.74
CA MET A 129 -8.71 -0.02 14.40
C MET A 129 -7.30 0.45 14.76
N THR A 130 -6.88 1.57 14.18
CA THR A 130 -5.64 2.26 14.53
C THR A 130 -5.95 3.46 15.41
N SER A 131 -5.21 3.61 16.50
CA SER A 131 -5.27 4.80 17.36
C SER A 131 -4.25 5.82 16.86
N ILE A 132 -4.67 7.06 16.66
CA ILE A 132 -3.81 8.17 16.27
C ILE A 132 -3.73 9.15 17.44
N SER A 133 -2.53 9.34 17.98
CA SER A 133 -2.26 10.24 19.10
C SER A 133 -2.02 11.67 18.62
N LEU A 134 -2.66 12.64 19.27
CA LEU A 134 -2.74 14.04 18.85
C LEU A 134 -2.30 14.99 19.98
N HIS A 135 -1.71 16.13 19.59
CA HIS A 135 -1.28 17.19 20.50
C HIS A 135 -2.10 18.45 20.22
N GLY A 136 -2.64 19.08 21.26
CA GLY A 136 -3.38 20.34 21.13
C GLY A 136 -4.62 20.46 22.02
N ALA A 137 -5.19 21.67 22.04
CA ALA A 137 -6.32 22.01 22.90
C ALA A 137 -7.68 21.49 22.36
N TYR A 138 -7.89 21.45 21.05
CA TYR A 138 -9.11 20.92 20.39
C TYR A 138 -10.42 21.28 21.11
N GLU A 139 -10.58 22.56 21.49
CA GLU A 139 -11.67 23.03 22.36
C GLU A 139 -13.02 23.14 21.64
N ARG A 140 -13.00 23.23 20.30
CA ARG A 140 -14.16 23.39 19.44
C ARG A 140 -14.23 22.23 18.45
N PRO A 141 -14.78 21.07 18.85
CA PRO A 141 -15.01 19.98 17.91
C PRO A 141 -16.09 20.38 16.90
N GLU A 142 -15.82 20.14 15.62
CA GLU A 142 -16.79 20.33 14.54
C GLU A 142 -17.74 19.13 14.49
N GLU A 143 -19.03 19.39 14.27
CA GLU A 143 -20.04 18.35 14.14
C GLU A 143 -19.83 17.57 12.83
N GLY A 144 -19.97 16.24 12.88
CA GLY A 144 -19.66 15.36 11.75
C GLY A 144 -18.20 14.88 11.67
N PHE A 145 -17.30 15.43 12.49
CA PHE A 145 -15.88 15.01 12.53
C PHE A 145 -15.53 14.16 13.77
N PRO A 146 -14.47 13.32 13.69
CA PRO A 146 -14.01 12.55 14.83
C PRO A 146 -13.66 13.43 16.06
N GLN A 147 -14.25 13.12 17.20
CA GLN A 147 -13.98 13.85 18.43
C GLN A 147 -12.62 13.49 19.02
N VAL A 148 -11.75 14.50 19.15
CA VAL A 148 -10.41 14.36 19.74
C VAL A 148 -10.51 14.34 21.27
N LYS A 149 -10.30 13.18 21.89
CA LYS A 149 -10.44 12.99 23.35
C LYS A 149 -9.40 12.02 23.92
N TYR A 150 -9.22 12.04 25.24
CA TYR A 150 -8.44 11.00 25.92
C TYR A 150 -9.15 9.65 25.86
N GLY A 151 -8.37 8.57 25.90
CA GLY A 151 -8.90 7.20 25.82
C GLY A 151 -7.83 6.17 26.15
N HIS A 152 -8.01 4.94 25.65
CA HIS A 152 -7.09 3.82 25.90
C HIS A 152 -6.33 3.45 24.60
N PRO A 153 -5.21 4.12 24.30
CA PRO A 153 -4.52 3.90 23.04
C PRO A 153 -3.65 2.64 23.09
N LYS A 154 -3.57 1.92 21.96
CA LYS A 154 -2.78 0.69 21.83
C LYS A 154 -1.27 0.90 22.03
N ASP A 155 -0.78 2.13 21.83
CA ASP A 155 0.62 2.54 22.01
C ASP A 155 0.97 2.95 23.45
N ARG A 156 0.01 2.85 24.39
CA ARG A 156 0.12 3.24 25.81
C ARG A 156 0.38 4.72 26.07
N ARG A 157 0.17 5.60 25.09
CA ARG A 157 0.24 7.06 25.26
C ARG A 157 -1.06 7.66 25.79
N ALA A 158 -1.52 7.18 26.95
CA ALA A 158 -2.74 7.65 27.59
C ALA A 158 -2.67 9.13 28.03
N ASP A 159 -1.46 9.72 28.01
CA ASP A 159 -1.19 11.14 28.21
C ASP A 159 -1.62 12.02 27.02
N LEU A 160 -1.89 11.43 25.86
CA LEU A 160 -2.28 12.14 24.65
C LEU A 160 -3.76 11.96 24.34
N LYS A 161 -4.35 13.00 23.74
CA LYS A 161 -5.66 12.87 23.10
C LYS A 161 -5.51 11.99 21.87
N GLN A 162 -6.59 11.31 21.49
CA GLN A 162 -6.58 10.39 20.37
C GLN A 162 -7.87 10.47 19.57
N ILE A 163 -7.77 9.97 18.34
CA ILE A 163 -8.88 9.52 17.52
C ILE A 163 -8.64 8.06 17.12
N GLN A 164 -9.70 7.33 16.81
CA GLN A 164 -9.59 5.99 16.24
C GLN A 164 -10.01 6.05 14.78
N ALA A 165 -9.13 5.56 13.91
CA ALA A 165 -9.43 5.32 12.51
C ALA A 165 -9.60 3.81 12.31
N GLY A 166 -10.73 3.40 11.76
CA GLY A 166 -10.98 2.01 11.37
C GLY A 166 -10.84 1.86 9.87
N ILE A 167 -10.04 0.89 9.43
CA ILE A 167 -10.06 0.43 8.03
C ILE A 167 -10.61 -0.99 8.04
N ALA A 168 -11.65 -1.22 7.25
CA ALA A 168 -12.06 -2.57 6.90
C ALA A 168 -11.09 -3.10 5.84
N ALA A 169 -10.35 -4.15 6.18
CA ALA A 169 -9.41 -4.78 5.28
C ALA A 169 -9.73 -6.28 5.12
N HIS A 170 -9.37 -6.84 3.97
CA HIS A 170 -9.46 -8.26 3.72
C HIS A 170 -8.05 -8.86 3.52
N LEU A 171 -7.76 -9.96 4.21
CA LEU A 171 -6.42 -10.55 4.26
C LEU A 171 -6.07 -11.36 2.98
N ALA A 172 -7.04 -11.69 2.13
CA ALA A 172 -6.78 -12.44 0.89
C ALA A 172 -6.33 -11.55 -0.29
N ASP A 173 -6.26 -10.24 -0.11
CA ASP A 173 -6.07 -9.27 -1.20
C ASP A 173 -4.66 -9.30 -1.81
N LEU A 174 -3.69 -9.89 -1.10
CA LEU A 174 -2.35 -10.16 -1.62
C LEU A 174 -2.35 -11.23 -2.73
N ALA A 175 -3.29 -12.19 -2.70
CA ALA A 175 -3.39 -13.22 -3.73
C ALA A 175 -3.95 -12.65 -5.04
N THR A 176 -4.94 -11.76 -4.93
CA THR A 176 -5.54 -11.01 -6.05
C THR A 176 -4.53 -10.04 -6.66
N ALA A 177 -3.87 -9.22 -5.85
CA ALA A 177 -2.81 -8.32 -6.33
C ALA A 177 -1.69 -9.10 -7.03
N ARG A 178 -1.28 -10.23 -6.47
CA ARG A 178 -0.28 -11.13 -7.09
C ARG A 178 -0.77 -11.71 -8.42
N LYS A 179 -2.04 -12.11 -8.53
CA LYS A 179 -2.63 -12.67 -9.76
C LYS A 179 -2.64 -11.63 -10.87
N VAL A 180 -3.07 -10.40 -10.58
CA VAL A 180 -3.05 -9.30 -11.56
C VAL A 180 -1.63 -8.95 -11.99
N ILE A 181 -0.68 -8.87 -11.05
CA ILE A 181 0.74 -8.65 -11.39
C ILE A 181 1.29 -9.78 -12.27
N ALA A 182 0.91 -11.04 -12.00
CA ALA A 182 1.35 -12.19 -12.78
C ALA A 182 0.74 -12.25 -14.18
N GLU A 183 -0.50 -11.81 -14.35
CA GLU A 183 -1.18 -11.71 -15.66
C GLU A 183 -0.60 -10.59 -16.54
N LEU A 184 0.01 -9.58 -15.93
CA LEU A 184 0.62 -8.42 -16.62
C LEU A 184 2.11 -8.58 -16.91
N ALA A 185 2.78 -9.57 -16.32
CA ALA A 185 4.17 -9.87 -16.65
C ALA A 185 4.20 -10.48 -18.07
N PRO A 186 5.00 -9.93 -19.01
CA PRO A 186 5.10 -10.52 -20.35
C PRO A 186 5.50 -11.98 -20.21
N THR A 187 4.71 -12.86 -20.83
CA THR A 187 5.02 -14.28 -20.98
C THR A 187 6.28 -14.43 -21.83
N GLY A 188 7.45 -14.28 -21.20
CA GLY A 188 8.67 -14.90 -21.71
C GLY A 188 8.55 -16.38 -21.44
N ASP A 189 8.45 -17.16 -22.52
CA ASP A 189 8.46 -18.63 -22.58
C ASP A 189 8.58 -19.38 -21.25
N GLY A 190 7.46 -19.97 -20.82
CA GLY A 190 7.41 -21.27 -20.13
C GLY A 190 8.16 -21.47 -18.81
N GLY A 191 8.84 -20.46 -18.27
CA GLY A 191 9.42 -20.51 -16.94
C GLY A 191 8.33 -20.23 -15.92
N GLU A 192 7.92 -21.24 -15.16
CA GLU A 192 7.23 -21.05 -13.89
C GLU A 192 8.02 -19.97 -13.11
N LEU A 193 7.44 -18.76 -12.98
CA LEU A 193 8.09 -17.68 -12.25
C LEU A 193 8.22 -18.15 -10.80
N ASP A 194 9.44 -18.55 -10.43
CA ASP A 194 9.76 -18.92 -9.05
C ASP A 194 9.20 -17.83 -8.13
N PRO A 195 8.36 -18.19 -7.13
CA PRO A 195 7.84 -17.20 -6.21
C PRO A 195 9.03 -16.42 -5.62
N PRO A 196 8.96 -15.08 -5.50
CA PRO A 196 10.08 -14.29 -5.04
C PRO A 196 10.56 -14.89 -3.72
N ALA A 197 11.84 -15.28 -3.65
CA ALA A 197 12.39 -16.14 -2.59
C ALA A 197 12.02 -15.68 -1.16
N GLN A 198 11.73 -14.39 -0.99
CA GLN A 198 11.29 -13.78 0.27
C GLN A 198 9.84 -14.09 0.69
N ALA A 199 8.91 -14.24 -0.25
CA ALA A 199 7.51 -14.62 -0.02
C ALA A 199 7.40 -16.10 0.33
N THR A 200 8.17 -16.95 -0.35
CA THR A 200 8.31 -18.39 -0.08
C THR A 200 8.89 -18.63 1.32
N ALA A 201 9.92 -17.88 1.71
CA ALA A 201 10.53 -17.98 3.03
C ALA A 201 9.58 -17.59 4.17
N TYR A 202 8.75 -16.55 4.00
CA TYR A 202 7.80 -16.16 5.04
C TYR A 202 6.73 -17.25 5.26
N GLN A 203 6.16 -17.75 4.17
CA GLN A 203 5.16 -18.80 4.23
C GLN A 203 5.74 -20.10 4.80
N ALA A 204 6.98 -20.46 4.42
CA ALA A 204 7.69 -21.63 4.95
C ALA A 204 7.90 -21.52 6.48
N ILE A 205 8.32 -20.34 6.97
CA ILE A 205 8.46 -20.07 8.40
C ILE A 205 7.12 -20.25 9.13
N VAL A 206 6.05 -19.64 8.63
CA VAL A 206 4.72 -19.75 9.25
C VAL A 206 4.23 -21.20 9.25
N ASN A 207 4.40 -21.91 8.13
CA ASN A 207 4.01 -23.31 8.00
C ASN A 207 4.78 -24.22 8.96
N ALA A 208 6.08 -24.01 9.15
CA ALA A 208 6.88 -24.79 10.10
C ALA A 208 6.34 -24.70 11.53
N PHE A 209 5.96 -23.50 11.99
CA PHE A 209 5.37 -23.33 13.32
C PHE A 209 3.97 -23.94 13.45
N ASN A 210 3.20 -23.99 12.37
CA ASN A 210 1.90 -24.67 12.38
C ASN A 210 2.06 -26.20 12.38
N GLN A 211 3.09 -26.73 11.73
CA GLN A 211 3.38 -28.18 11.70
C GLN A 211 4.01 -28.67 13.01
N HIS A 212 4.73 -27.79 13.73
CA HIS A 212 5.42 -28.10 14.98
C HIS A 212 4.99 -27.14 16.11
N PRO A 213 3.70 -27.16 16.54
CA PRO A 213 3.18 -26.18 17.48
C PRO A 213 3.85 -26.24 18.87
N ASP A 214 4.24 -27.45 19.30
CA ASP A 214 4.85 -27.68 20.61
C ASP A 214 6.38 -27.51 20.62
N GLN A 215 6.99 -27.22 19.47
CA GLN A 215 8.43 -27.12 19.34
C GLN A 215 8.89 -25.65 19.34
N ALA A 216 9.90 -25.37 20.18
CA ALA A 216 10.55 -24.08 20.22
C ALA A 216 11.82 -24.05 19.35
N PHE A 217 11.85 -23.20 18.32
CA PHE A 217 12.97 -23.05 17.39
C PHE A 217 13.83 -21.81 17.69
N ARG A 218 15.14 -21.94 17.53
CA ARG A 218 16.06 -20.82 17.25
C ARG A 218 16.07 -20.51 15.75
N VAL A 219 16.46 -19.30 15.38
CA VAL A 219 16.52 -18.87 13.96
C VAL A 219 17.34 -19.82 13.10
N ARG A 220 18.50 -20.27 13.60
CA ARG A 220 19.37 -21.20 12.87
C ARG A 220 18.73 -22.58 12.69
N GLU A 221 18.12 -23.13 13.74
CA GLU A 221 17.42 -24.42 13.70
C GLU A 221 16.24 -24.38 12.71
N LEU A 222 15.54 -23.25 12.65
CA LEU A 222 14.45 -23.02 11.69
C LEU A 222 14.97 -22.97 10.25
N HIS A 223 16.12 -22.35 10.01
CA HIS A 223 16.74 -22.33 8.69
C HIS A 223 17.23 -23.71 8.27
N GLU A 224 17.84 -24.46 9.18
CA GLU A 224 18.27 -25.85 8.94
C GLU A 224 17.07 -26.74 8.61
N LEU A 225 15.95 -26.60 9.33
CA LEU A 225 14.70 -27.32 9.03
C LEU A 225 14.14 -26.99 7.64
N LEU A 226 14.22 -25.72 7.24
CA LEU A 226 13.64 -25.21 6.00
C LEU A 226 14.60 -25.26 4.80
N GLY A 227 15.83 -25.75 4.98
CA GLY A 227 16.87 -25.73 3.95
C GLY A 227 17.26 -24.30 3.51
N MET A 228 17.09 -23.30 4.38
CA MET A 228 17.37 -21.90 4.09
C MET A 228 18.84 -21.53 4.37
N PRO A 229 19.43 -20.58 3.63
CA PRO A 229 20.79 -20.08 3.88
C PRO A 229 20.98 -19.59 5.32
N THR A 230 22.10 -19.95 5.95
CA THR A 230 22.41 -19.61 7.36
C THR A 230 23.41 -18.46 7.49
N ASP A 231 23.51 -17.60 6.47
CA ASP A 231 24.33 -16.39 6.52
C ASP A 231 23.66 -15.29 7.36
N ASP A 232 24.49 -14.43 7.97
CA ASP A 232 24.04 -13.43 8.94
C ASP A 232 22.97 -12.46 8.41
N PRO A 233 23.05 -11.92 7.18
CA PRO A 233 22.01 -11.06 6.61
C PRO A 233 20.63 -11.74 6.57
N VAL A 234 20.54 -12.98 6.07
CA VAL A 234 19.27 -13.70 5.92
C VAL A 234 18.71 -14.08 7.29
N MET A 235 19.56 -14.51 8.24
CA MET A 235 19.13 -14.80 9.61
C MET A 235 18.64 -13.55 10.35
N ASN A 236 19.20 -12.37 10.08
CA ASN A 236 18.73 -11.10 10.66
C ASN A 236 17.31 -10.75 10.18
N VAL A 237 17.03 -10.92 8.89
CA VAL A 237 15.69 -10.74 8.33
C VAL A 237 14.69 -11.69 8.98
N THR A 238 15.04 -12.96 9.13
CA THR A 238 14.19 -13.95 9.83
C THR A 238 13.97 -13.58 11.29
N ARG A 239 15.00 -13.13 12.01
CA ARG A 239 14.88 -12.69 13.40
C ARG A 239 13.90 -11.52 13.55
N SER A 240 13.95 -10.54 12.64
CA SER A 240 12.99 -9.44 12.60
C SER A 240 11.56 -9.90 12.32
N ARG A 241 11.38 -10.90 11.43
CA ARG A 241 10.07 -11.50 11.12
C ARG A 241 9.49 -12.26 12.32
N LEU A 242 10.29 -13.10 12.99
CA LEU A 242 9.85 -13.82 14.20
C LEU A 242 9.47 -12.85 15.32
N GLY A 243 10.24 -11.76 15.51
CA GLY A 243 9.89 -10.71 16.46
C GLY A 243 8.56 -10.01 16.15
N ARG A 244 8.21 -9.82 14.87
CA ARG A 244 6.88 -9.33 14.46
C ARG A 244 5.78 -10.35 14.79
N LEU A 245 5.97 -11.62 14.44
CA LEU A 245 5.00 -12.69 14.74
C LEU A 245 4.75 -12.86 16.24
N THR A 246 5.77 -12.66 17.09
CA THR A 246 5.60 -12.63 18.55
C THR A 246 4.75 -11.45 19.00
N ARG A 247 4.98 -10.24 18.47
CA ARG A 247 4.17 -9.05 18.80
C ARG A 247 2.72 -9.17 18.34
N GLN A 248 2.50 -9.83 17.21
CA GLN A 248 1.17 -10.13 16.67
C GLN A 248 0.47 -11.29 17.41
N GLY A 249 1.13 -11.91 18.39
CA GLY A 249 0.57 -13.00 19.19
C GLY A 249 0.52 -14.35 18.48
N PHE A 250 1.13 -14.48 17.29
CA PHE A 250 1.23 -15.76 16.58
C PHE A 250 2.24 -16.70 17.23
N LEU A 251 3.32 -16.16 17.81
CA LEU A 251 4.37 -16.91 18.52
C LEU A 251 4.49 -16.47 19.98
N THR A 252 4.98 -17.37 20.83
CA THR A 252 5.52 -17.08 22.15
C THR A 252 7.05 -17.17 22.15
N GLN A 253 7.68 -16.60 23.18
CA GLN A 253 9.13 -16.66 23.36
C GLN A 253 9.44 -17.37 24.70
N PRO A 254 9.49 -18.72 24.72
CA PRO A 254 9.69 -19.49 25.94
C PRO A 254 11.11 -19.35 26.53
N GLY A 255 12.05 -18.76 25.78
CA GLY A 255 13.40 -18.47 26.24
C GLY A 255 14.12 -17.52 25.28
N ARG A 256 15.26 -16.98 25.70
CA ARG A 256 16.03 -16.00 24.91
C ARG A 256 16.34 -16.55 23.52
N GLY A 257 15.80 -15.91 22.48
CA GLY A 257 16.02 -16.28 21.08
C GLY A 257 15.35 -17.58 20.63
N ARG A 258 14.43 -18.14 21.44
CA ARG A 258 13.58 -19.28 21.08
C ARG A 258 12.17 -18.78 20.78
N TYR A 259 11.57 -19.31 19.73
CA TYR A 259 10.21 -18.97 19.32
C TYR A 259 9.40 -20.25 19.22
N GLN A 260 8.15 -20.21 19.66
CA GLN A 260 7.23 -21.35 19.62
C GLN A 260 5.85 -20.86 19.17
N LYS A 261 5.06 -21.72 18.54
CA LYS A 261 3.68 -21.39 18.19
C LYS A 261 2.90 -21.07 19.47
N ARG A 262 2.12 -19.98 19.43
CA ARG A 262 1.11 -19.75 20.46
C ARG A 262 -0.10 -20.63 20.13
N THR A 263 -0.33 -21.64 20.96
CA THR A 263 -1.55 -22.47 21.01
C THR A 263 -2.61 -21.85 21.89
#